data_AF-A0A0A1YZW8-F1
#
_entry.id   AF-A0A0A1YZW8-F1
#
_cell.length_a   1.000
_cell.length_b   1.000
_cell.length_c   1.000
_cell.angle_alpha   90.00
_cell.angle_beta   90.00
_cell.angle_gamma   90.00
#
_symmetry.space_group_name_H-M   'P 1'
#
loop_
_entity.id
_entity.type
_entity.pdbx_description
1 polymer ?
#
loop_
_entity_poly.entity_id
_entity_poly.type
_entity_poly.pdbx_seq_one_letter_code
_entity_poly.pdbx_strand_id
1 'polypeptide(L)' 'MTVKVTERDDEHMSHEALGHGIHIWDVHQQDLLVGMFHNESDAHNYKKELESLEMKRQAESS' A
#
# COMPACT_ATOMS: atom_id res chain seq x y z
N MET A 1 -1.64 7.90 12.42
CA MET A 1 -2.00 8.29 11.04
C MET A 1 -2.57 6.99 10.41
N THR A 2 -3.51 7.03 9.45
CA THR A 2 -4.13 5.79 8.93
C THR A 2 -3.47 5.40 7.61
N VAL A 3 -2.86 4.21 7.59
CA VAL A 3 -2.27 3.61 6.39
C VAL A 3 -3.24 2.56 5.82
N LYS A 4 -3.56 2.70 4.54
CA LYS A 4 -4.41 1.79 3.77
C LYS A 4 -3.56 1.08 2.72
N VAL A 5 -3.80 -0.20 2.57
CA VAL A 5 -3.22 -1.00 1.49
C VAL A 5 -4.37 -1.32 0.54
N THR A 6 -4.21 -1.01 -0.74
CA THR A 6 -5.21 -1.22 -1.77
C THR A 6 -4.59 -2.03 -2.89
N GLU A 7 -5.23 -3.13 -3.28
CA GLU A 7 -4.89 -3.82 -4.51
C GLU A 7 -5.29 -2.92 -5.69
N ARG A 8 -4.33 -2.63 -6.56
CA ARG A 8 -4.57 -2.04 -7.87
C ARG A 8 -4.93 -3.19 -8.79
N ASP A 9 -6.20 -3.52 -8.74
CA ASP A 9 -6.74 -4.52 -9.62
C ASP A 9 -7.10 -3.87 -10.96
N ASP A 10 -6.49 -4.39 -12.03
CA ASP A 10 -6.72 -3.95 -13.41
C ASP A 10 -8.08 -4.49 -13.94
N GLU A 11 -8.86 -5.16 -13.09
CA GLU A 11 -10.12 -5.84 -13.42
C GLU A 11 -11.27 -4.93 -13.88
N HIS A 12 -11.10 -3.62 -13.88
CA HIS A 12 -12.05 -2.68 -14.50
C HIS A 12 -11.77 -2.35 -15.99
N MET A 13 -10.77 -2.97 -16.62
CA MET A 13 -10.60 -2.92 -18.08
C MET A 13 -11.10 -4.22 -18.75
N SER A 14 -12.37 -4.18 -19.13
CA SER A 14 -13.06 -4.98 -20.15
C SER A 14 -12.27 -6.13 -20.80
N HIS A 15 -12.68 -7.39 -20.53
CA HIS A 15 -12.67 -8.66 -21.32
C HIS A 15 -11.59 -8.98 -22.39
N GLU A 16 -10.67 -8.09 -22.72
CA GLU A 16 -9.70 -8.20 -23.82
C GLU A 16 -8.25 -8.00 -23.34
N ALA A 17 -8.02 -7.60 -22.08
CA ALA A 17 -6.69 -7.37 -21.50
C ALA A 17 -6.20 -8.53 -20.61
N LEU A 18 -6.23 -9.76 -21.12
CA LEU A 18 -5.62 -10.95 -20.50
C LEU A 18 -4.06 -10.93 -20.57
N GLY A 19 -3.43 -9.77 -20.39
CA GLY A 19 -2.04 -9.57 -20.77
C GLY A 19 -1.01 -10.05 -19.75
N HIS A 20 -1.08 -9.61 -18.51
CA HIS A 20 -0.03 -9.85 -17.51
C HIS A 20 -0.65 -9.63 -16.13
N GLY A 21 -1.06 -10.70 -15.44
CA GLY A 21 -1.64 -10.68 -14.09
C GLY A 21 -0.66 -10.21 -13.03
N ILE A 22 -0.29 -8.93 -13.07
CA ILE A 22 0.60 -8.28 -12.13
C ILE A 22 -0.29 -7.59 -11.09
N HIS A 23 -0.42 -8.23 -9.93
CA HIS A 23 -1.09 -7.66 -8.76
C HIS A 23 -0.18 -6.59 -8.15
N ILE A 24 -0.53 -5.32 -8.32
CA ILE A 24 0.18 -4.22 -7.68
C ILE A 24 -0.57 -3.84 -6.41
N TRP A 25 0.14 -3.69 -5.31
CA TRP A 25 -0.36 -3.28 -4.01
C TRP A 25 0.12 -1.87 -3.71
N ASP A 26 -0.83 -0.94 -3.73
CA ASP A 26 -0.57 0.45 -3.39
C ASP A 26 -0.75 0.68 -1.89
N VAL A 27 0.25 1.29 -1.26
CA VAL A 27 0.19 1.72 0.13
C VAL A 27 -0.06 3.22 0.16
N HIS A 28 -1.23 3.59 0.68
CA HIS A 28 -1.67 4.96 0.84
C HIS A 28 -1.62 5.36 2.31
N GLN A 29 -0.89 6.43 2.65
CA GLN A 29 -0.90 7.05 3.96
C GLN A 29 -1.62 8.40 3.88
N GLN A 30 -2.73 8.56 4.60
CA GLN A 30 -3.53 9.79 4.57
C GLN A 30 -3.87 10.27 3.14
N ASP A 31 -4.36 9.37 2.30
CA ASP A 31 -4.68 9.64 0.89
C ASP A 31 -3.46 9.88 -0.03
N LEU A 32 -2.23 9.85 0.48
CA LEU A 32 -1.01 9.96 -0.31
C LEU A 32 -0.43 8.56 -0.59
N LEU A 33 -0.18 8.26 -1.87
CA LEU A 33 0.56 7.06 -2.26
C LEU A 33 2.01 7.16 -1.76
N VAL A 34 2.39 6.29 -0.83
CA VAL A 34 3.73 6.26 -0.21
C VAL A 34 4.55 5.06 -0.64
N GLY A 35 3.93 4.03 -1.23
CA GLY A 35 4.65 2.87 -1.76
C GLY A 35 3.80 2.05 -2.72
N MET A 36 4.46 1.37 -3.66
CA MET A 36 3.85 0.41 -4.59
C MET A 36 4.63 -0.89 -4.51
N PHE A 37 3.93 -2.00 -4.34
CA PHE A 37 4.53 -3.32 -4.16
C PHE A 37 3.93 -4.32 -5.15
N HIS A 38 4.67 -5.37 -5.48
CA HIS A 38 4.15 -6.45 -6.33
C HIS A 38 3.57 -7.62 -5.51
N ASN A 39 3.64 -7.55 -4.18
CA ASN A 39 3.14 -8.58 -3.26
C ASN A 39 2.38 -7.93 -2.09
N GLU A 40 1.30 -8.58 -1.66
CA GLU A 40 0.51 -8.17 -0.48
C GLU A 40 1.37 -8.14 0.78
N SER A 41 2.19 -9.18 0.98
CA SER A 41 3.04 -9.33 2.16
C SER A 41 4.00 -8.15 2.34
N ASP A 42 4.64 -7.68 1.25
CA ASP A 42 5.54 -6.53 1.30
C ASP A 42 4.77 -5.24 1.61
N ALA A 43 3.61 -5.03 1.00
CA ALA A 43 2.76 -3.87 1.26
C ALA A 43 2.25 -3.83 2.72
N HIS A 44 1.83 -4.98 3.26
CA HIS A 44 1.41 -5.11 4.64
C HIS A 44 2.58 -4.92 5.62
N ASN A 45 3.77 -5.41 5.28
CA ASN A 45 4.96 -5.20 6.09
C ASN A 45 5.34 -3.72 6.11
N TYR A 46 5.32 -3.05 4.95
CA TYR A 46 5.58 -1.62 4.85
C TYR A 46 4.57 -0.77 5.64
N LYS A 47 3.29 -1.15 5.62
CA LYS A 47 2.26 -0.55 6.48
C LYS A 47 2.64 -0.64 7.96
N LYS A 48 3.03 -1.83 8.45
CA LYS A 48 3.41 -2.02 9.87
C LYS A 48 4.62 -1.18 10.26
N GLU A 49 5.59 -1.07 9.35
CA GLU A 49 6.77 -0.23 9.56
C GLU A 49 6.38 1.25 9.66
N LEU A 50 5.51 1.74 8.78
CA LEU A 50 4.99 3.11 8.83
C LEU A 50 4.25 3.38 10.15
N GLU A 51 3.34 2.49 10.56
CA GLU A 51 2.62 2.62 11.83
C GLU A 51 3.59 2.66 13.03
N SER A 52 4.64 1.83 13.01
CA SER A 52 5.66 1.80 14.06
C SER A 52 6.53 3.06 14.08
N LEU A 53 6.92 3.57 12.91
CA LEU A 53 7.69 4.80 12.77
C LEU A 53 6.89 6.02 13.22
N GLU A 54 5.60 6.07 12.91
CA GLU A 54 4.71 7.12 13.39
C GLU A 54 4.55 7.10 14.92
N MET A 55 4.38 5.91 15.51
CA MET A 55 4.31 5.76 16.97
C MET A 55 5.59 6.28 17.65
N LYS A 56 6.76 5.93 17.10
CA LYS A 56 8.05 6.47 17.57
C LYS A 56 8.11 7.98 17.41
N ARG A 57 7.73 8.50 16.24
CA ARG A 57 7.75 9.94 15.96
C ARG A 57 6.84 10.72 16.91
N GLN A 58 5.65 10.20 17.22
CA GLN A 58 4.75 10.80 18.21
C GLN A 58 5.34 10.78 19.62
N ALA A 59 5.99 9.66 20.01
CA ALA A 59 6.65 9.55 21.30
C ALA A 59 7.86 10.49 21.44
N GLU A 60 8.62 10.73 20.37
CA GLU A 60 9.75 11.66 20.36
C GLU A 60 9.33 13.13 20.24
N SER A 61 8.12 13.39 19.74
CA SER A 61 7.55 14.75 19.60
C SER A 61 6.72 15.19 20.81
N SER A 62 6.64 14.37 21.87
CA SER A 62 5.89 14.63 23.11
C SER A 62 6.77 15.05 24.27
#